data_AF-A0A6B3VVV6-F1
#
_entry.id   AF-A0A6B3VVV6-F1
#
_cell.length_a   1.000
_cell.length_b   1.000
_cell.length_c   1.000
_cell.angle_alpha   90.00
_cell.angle_beta   90.00
_cell.angle_gamma   90.00
#
_symmetry.space_group_name_H-M   'P 1'
#
loop_
_entity.id
_entity.type
_entity.pdbx_description
1 polymer ?
#
loop_
_entity_poly.entity_id
_entity_poly.type
_entity_poly.pdbx_seq_one_letter_code
_entity_poly.pdbx_strand_id
1 'polypeptide(L)'
;MINLPIIPLLIPLLTGIILMFIPKKVKLQRVISLIASLITVGAAVILVNKVYKDGIQTVNLSSWDAPFGITLVSDMLSALLVLTTSIIALATIIYSFRSIGEEREKFYYYPVVQFLLVGVLGAFSTGDIFNMFVFFEVMLMASYVLLVLGGTKIQLRETIKYLLVNVISSALFVIAVGYLYSIVGTLNMAHISLRISEIGQTGILTVIAILFMIVFGIKGAIFPLYFWLPGSYYAPPVPVMALFGALLTKVGVYSIMRTYSLFFYHDRGYTYQILIVLSILTIIFGIIGAIAYWDVKKIIIYNIIIAIGVILFGFAVTTEAGLSGSIYYLIHDMIIKAALFLLIGMMIAITGTSDLRKMGGLIKTYPGLAWTFFIAALALAGIPPLSGFVGKLLIVQGGFSSEYYLGTAIVLASSLFVLFSVMKIFINGFWGIPKTFKGEEKVPVRSLLIAPVILIVLSVLYGVGSEAINPFISQAVETLSNPTIYIEAVLKE
;
A
#
# COMPACT_ATOMS: atom_id res chain seq x y z
N MET A 1 19.02 -15.22 -13.94
CA MET A 1 18.37 -16.54 -13.74
C MET A 1 16.91 -16.39 -14.08
N ILE A 2 16.33 -17.34 -14.79
CA ILE A 2 14.96 -17.26 -15.33
C ILE A 2 13.93 -17.09 -14.19
N ASN A 3 14.12 -17.71 -13.02
CA ASN A 3 13.10 -17.76 -11.96
C ASN A 3 13.11 -16.58 -10.97
N LEU A 4 13.81 -15.49 -11.25
CA LEU A 4 14.01 -14.40 -10.27
C LEU A 4 12.70 -13.74 -9.78
N PRO A 5 11.69 -13.45 -10.64
CA PRO A 5 10.39 -12.91 -10.20
C PRO A 5 9.64 -13.75 -9.16
N ILE A 6 9.87 -15.06 -9.12
CA ILE A 6 9.21 -15.98 -8.18
C ILE A 6 9.84 -15.91 -6.78
N ILE A 7 11.12 -15.56 -6.67
CA ILE A 7 11.88 -15.69 -5.42
C ILE A 7 11.30 -14.84 -4.28
N PRO A 8 10.97 -13.55 -4.46
CA PRO A 8 10.35 -12.73 -3.41
C PRO A 8 9.03 -13.29 -2.88
N LEU A 9 8.32 -14.10 -3.69
CA LEU A 9 7.07 -14.75 -3.32
C LEU A 9 7.30 -16.08 -2.57
N LEU A 10 8.24 -16.91 -3.03
CA LEU A 10 8.49 -18.23 -2.44
C LEU A 10 9.09 -18.15 -1.04
N ILE A 11 9.96 -17.17 -0.78
CA ILE A 11 10.60 -17.01 0.54
C ILE A 11 9.56 -16.87 1.66
N PRO A 12 8.63 -15.89 1.63
CA PRO A 12 7.60 -15.78 2.66
C PRO A 12 6.65 -16.97 2.67
N LEU A 13 6.34 -17.59 1.52
CA LEU A 13 5.46 -18.77 1.46
C LEU A 13 6.07 -19.96 2.24
N LEU A 14 7.30 -20.34 1.90
CA LEU A 14 8.00 -21.44 2.57
C LEU A 14 8.24 -21.12 4.05
N THR A 15 8.58 -19.86 4.35
CA THR A 15 8.77 -19.41 5.73
C THR A 15 7.47 -19.53 6.53
N GLY A 16 6.34 -19.08 5.98
CA GLY A 16 5.03 -19.21 6.61
C GLY A 16 4.70 -20.67 6.94
N ILE A 17 4.94 -21.59 5.98
CA ILE A 17 4.76 -23.03 6.15
C ILE A 17 5.65 -23.58 7.28
N ILE A 18 6.94 -23.28 7.26
CA ILE A 18 7.89 -23.76 8.28
C ILE A 18 7.51 -23.26 9.68
N LEU A 19 7.13 -21.98 9.80
CA LEU A 19 6.76 -21.38 11.08
C LEU A 19 5.49 -22.00 11.68
N MET A 20 4.56 -22.53 10.87
CA MET A 20 3.37 -23.23 11.36
C MET A 20 3.70 -24.49 12.16
N PHE A 21 4.83 -25.15 11.91
CA PHE A 21 5.24 -26.35 12.65
C PHE A 21 5.89 -26.05 14.02
N ILE A 22 6.21 -24.78 14.30
CA ILE A 22 6.90 -24.37 15.54
C ILE A 22 6.17 -23.24 16.30
N PRO A 23 4.84 -23.33 16.52
CA PRO A 23 4.02 -22.24 17.07
C PRO A 23 4.47 -21.78 18.45
N LYS A 24 4.99 -22.70 19.29
CA LYS A 24 5.38 -22.41 20.68
C LYS A 24 6.79 -21.83 20.83
N LYS A 25 7.68 -21.99 19.83
CA LYS A 25 9.08 -21.57 19.90
C LYS A 25 9.25 -20.11 19.44
N VAL A 26 8.75 -19.16 20.24
CA VAL A 26 8.69 -17.73 19.90
C VAL A 26 10.04 -17.15 19.44
N LYS A 27 11.13 -17.40 20.18
CA LYS A 27 12.47 -16.91 19.81
C LYS A 27 12.90 -17.40 18.43
N LEU A 28 12.64 -18.67 18.12
CA LEU A 28 12.98 -19.25 16.83
C LEU A 28 12.12 -18.66 15.71
N GLN A 29 10.83 -18.44 15.95
CA GLN A 29 9.96 -17.77 14.97
C GLN A 29 10.44 -16.35 14.64
N ARG A 30 10.86 -15.59 15.65
CA ARG A 30 11.42 -14.23 15.46
C ARG A 30 12.65 -14.27 14.57
N VAL A 31 13.61 -15.14 14.88
CA VAL A 31 14.88 -15.26 14.13
C VAL A 31 14.62 -15.69 12.69
N ILE A 32 13.82 -16.73 12.48
CA ILE A 32 13.49 -17.24 11.14
C ILE A 32 12.76 -16.16 10.33
N SER A 33 11.76 -15.48 10.92
CA SER A 33 11.03 -14.40 10.24
C SER A 33 11.95 -13.24 9.86
N LEU A 34 12.89 -12.87 10.74
CA LEU A 34 13.84 -11.80 10.47
C LEU A 34 14.75 -12.15 9.29
N ILE A 35 15.33 -13.36 9.31
CA ILE A 35 16.23 -13.84 8.26
C ILE A 35 15.47 -13.92 6.93
N ALA A 36 14.27 -14.51 6.93
CA ALA A 36 13.44 -14.59 5.74
C ALA A 36 13.14 -13.20 5.17
N SER A 37 12.73 -12.23 5.99
CA SER A 37 12.46 -10.86 5.52
C SER A 37 13.71 -10.15 4.99
N LEU A 38 14.88 -10.37 5.58
CA LEU A 38 16.16 -9.85 5.04
C LEU A 38 16.47 -10.46 3.67
N ILE A 39 16.27 -11.77 3.50
CA ILE A 39 16.47 -12.45 2.21
C ILE A 39 15.45 -11.95 1.18
N THR A 40 14.17 -11.74 1.57
CA THR A 40 13.15 -11.18 0.66
C THR A 40 13.52 -9.77 0.21
N VAL A 41 14.02 -8.91 1.10
CA VAL A 41 14.54 -7.57 0.71
C VAL A 41 15.70 -7.71 -0.26
N GLY A 42 16.68 -8.58 0.02
CA GLY A 42 17.80 -8.83 -0.89
C GLY A 42 17.33 -9.31 -2.28
N ALA A 43 16.39 -10.26 -2.33
CA ALA A 43 15.80 -10.75 -3.56
C ALA A 43 15.06 -9.66 -4.34
N ALA A 44 14.31 -8.79 -3.65
CA ALA A 44 13.62 -7.67 -4.27
C ALA A 44 14.59 -6.62 -4.83
N VAL A 45 15.70 -6.33 -4.15
CA VAL A 45 16.77 -5.45 -4.67
C VAL A 45 17.39 -6.03 -5.94
N ILE A 46 17.67 -7.34 -5.94
CA ILE A 46 18.22 -8.02 -7.13
C ILE A 46 17.19 -7.98 -8.28
N LEU A 47 15.89 -8.16 -7.99
CA LEU A 47 14.83 -8.06 -8.97
C LEU A 47 14.75 -6.66 -9.60
N VAL A 48 14.74 -5.59 -8.80
CA VAL A 48 14.74 -4.21 -9.30
C VAL A 48 15.94 -3.95 -10.21
N ASN A 49 17.15 -4.36 -9.78
CA ASN A 49 18.36 -4.20 -10.58
C ASN A 49 18.32 -4.99 -11.89
N LYS A 50 17.71 -6.17 -11.89
CA LYS A 50 17.56 -7.00 -13.09
C LYS A 50 16.58 -6.36 -14.07
N VAL A 51 15.43 -5.88 -13.59
CA VAL A 51 14.44 -5.18 -14.42
C VAL A 51 15.02 -3.90 -15.01
N TYR A 52 15.83 -3.18 -14.22
CA TYR A 52 16.50 -1.96 -14.69
C TYR A 52 17.47 -2.22 -15.84
N LYS A 53 18.26 -3.31 -15.77
CA LYS A 53 19.29 -3.61 -16.77
C LYS A 53 18.77 -4.33 -18.01
N ASP A 54 17.88 -5.29 -17.80
CA ASP A 54 17.51 -6.28 -18.84
C ASP A 54 16.03 -6.16 -19.27
N GLY A 55 15.31 -5.15 -18.78
CA GLY A 55 13.89 -4.95 -19.08
C GLY A 55 12.94 -5.84 -18.27
N ILE A 56 11.68 -5.89 -18.67
CA ILE A 56 10.62 -6.64 -17.98
C ILE A 56 11.02 -8.11 -17.83
N GLN A 57 10.90 -8.64 -16.61
CA GLN A 57 11.22 -10.04 -16.33
C GLN A 57 9.93 -10.87 -16.28
N THR A 58 9.85 -11.93 -17.08
CA THR A 58 8.69 -12.83 -17.16
C THR A 58 9.06 -14.26 -16.82
N VAL A 59 8.19 -14.96 -16.09
CA VAL A 59 8.33 -16.40 -15.80
C VAL A 59 7.01 -17.11 -16.01
N ASN A 60 7.03 -18.08 -16.93
CA ASN A 60 5.91 -18.95 -17.19
C ASN A 60 5.92 -20.11 -16.20
N LEU A 61 4.89 -20.19 -15.35
CA LEU A 61 4.79 -21.27 -14.37
C LEU A 61 4.50 -22.59 -15.08
N SER A 62 5.14 -23.67 -14.59
CA SER A 62 5.00 -25.02 -15.13
C SER A 62 5.40 -25.19 -16.60
N SER A 63 6.17 -24.25 -17.17
CA SER A 63 6.66 -24.27 -18.56
C SER A 63 5.55 -24.32 -19.64
N TRP A 64 4.33 -23.90 -19.31
CA TRP A 64 3.30 -23.64 -20.33
C TRP A 64 3.51 -22.26 -20.94
N ASP A 65 3.52 -22.17 -22.27
CA ASP A 65 3.70 -20.88 -22.94
C ASP A 65 2.53 -19.92 -22.67
N ALA A 66 2.82 -18.63 -22.70
CA ALA A 66 1.78 -17.62 -22.70
C ALA A 66 0.97 -17.74 -23.99
N PRO A 67 -0.37 -17.61 -23.97
CA PRO A 67 -1.23 -17.19 -22.85
C PRO A 67 -1.86 -18.34 -22.04
N PHE A 68 -1.48 -19.60 -22.29
CA PHE A 68 -2.17 -20.78 -21.74
C PHE A 68 -1.78 -21.10 -20.29
N GLY A 69 -0.60 -20.66 -19.85
CA GLY A 69 -0.12 -20.77 -18.48
C GLY A 69 -0.24 -19.48 -17.65
N ILE A 70 -0.08 -19.61 -16.32
CA ILE A 70 0.08 -18.45 -15.45
C ILE A 70 1.49 -17.88 -15.65
N THR A 71 1.54 -16.59 -15.99
CA THR A 71 2.80 -15.85 -16.11
C THR A 71 2.96 -14.94 -14.91
N LEU A 72 4.12 -14.98 -14.26
CA LEU A 72 4.53 -13.93 -13.33
C LEU A 72 5.34 -12.90 -14.10
N VAL A 73 4.99 -11.63 -13.90
CA VAL A 73 5.58 -10.51 -14.61
C VAL A 73 6.07 -9.50 -13.60
N SER A 74 7.33 -9.10 -13.74
CA SER A 74 7.95 -8.05 -12.96
C SER A 74 8.47 -6.97 -13.90
N ASP A 75 7.66 -5.94 -14.07
CA ASP A 75 8.08 -4.66 -14.60
C ASP A 75 8.58 -3.74 -13.47
N MET A 76 9.00 -2.52 -13.82
CA MET A 76 9.64 -1.66 -12.83
C MET A 76 8.67 -1.20 -11.73
N LEU A 77 7.39 -0.93 -12.05
CA LEU A 77 6.38 -0.59 -11.05
C LEU A 77 6.20 -1.72 -10.03
N SER A 78 5.95 -2.94 -10.50
CA SER A 78 5.76 -4.10 -9.61
C SER A 78 7.00 -4.41 -8.78
N ALA A 79 8.20 -4.33 -9.39
CA ALA A 79 9.47 -4.55 -8.68
C ALA A 79 9.70 -3.52 -7.56
N LEU A 80 9.40 -2.24 -7.80
CA LEU A 80 9.50 -1.18 -6.79
C LEU A 80 8.49 -1.39 -5.64
N LEU A 81 7.27 -1.84 -5.95
CA LEU A 81 6.24 -2.14 -4.93
C LEU A 81 6.60 -3.39 -4.11
N VAL A 82 7.17 -4.42 -4.74
CA VAL A 82 7.71 -5.61 -4.06
C VAL A 82 8.85 -5.24 -3.10
N LEU A 83 9.79 -4.39 -3.54
CA LEU A 83 10.88 -3.90 -2.70
C LEU A 83 10.35 -3.07 -1.52
N THR A 84 9.47 -2.12 -1.79
CA THR A 84 8.88 -1.24 -0.77
C THR A 84 8.10 -2.05 0.27
N THR A 85 7.31 -3.02 -0.17
CA THR A 85 6.58 -3.95 0.70
C THR A 85 7.53 -4.76 1.58
N SER A 86 8.61 -5.28 1.01
CA SER A 86 9.60 -6.09 1.74
C SER A 86 10.32 -5.30 2.83
N ILE A 87 10.66 -4.03 2.56
CA ILE A 87 11.27 -3.11 3.54
C ILE A 87 10.30 -2.82 4.69
N ILE A 88 9.04 -2.51 4.37
CA ILE A 88 8.00 -2.23 5.38
C ILE A 88 7.73 -3.46 6.23
N ALA A 89 7.69 -4.64 5.61
CA ALA A 89 7.53 -5.92 6.30
C ALA A 89 8.67 -6.17 7.30
N LEU A 90 9.92 -5.98 6.86
CA LEU A 90 11.11 -6.12 7.71
C LEU A 90 11.04 -5.18 8.92
N ALA A 91 10.78 -3.89 8.70
CA ALA A 91 10.66 -2.90 9.77
C ALA A 91 9.53 -3.27 10.75
N THR A 92 8.39 -3.72 10.23
CA THR A 92 7.23 -4.07 11.05
C THR A 92 7.48 -5.34 11.87
N ILE A 93 8.14 -6.35 11.30
CA ILE A 93 8.53 -7.57 12.03
C ILE A 93 9.49 -7.25 13.17
N ILE A 94 10.49 -6.40 12.94
CA ILE A 94 11.41 -5.93 13.99
C ILE A 94 10.64 -5.24 15.12
N TYR A 95 9.68 -4.37 14.78
CA TYR A 95 8.84 -3.69 15.77
C TYR A 95 7.97 -4.69 16.56
N SER A 96 7.40 -5.69 15.87
CA SER A 96 6.53 -6.70 16.49
C SER A 96 7.18 -7.49 17.63
N PHE A 97 8.50 -7.72 17.57
CA PHE A 97 9.26 -8.47 18.59
C PHE A 97 9.13 -7.89 20.01
N ARG A 98 8.82 -6.59 20.10
CA ARG A 98 8.74 -5.86 21.37
C ARG A 98 7.35 -5.30 21.66
N SER A 99 6.39 -5.42 20.72
CA SER A 99 5.07 -4.78 20.86
C SER A 99 3.86 -5.74 20.90
N ILE A 100 3.91 -6.91 20.25
CA ILE A 100 2.72 -7.78 20.09
C ILE A 100 2.38 -8.55 21.37
N GLY A 101 3.40 -8.96 22.13
CA GLY A 101 3.27 -9.79 23.33
C GLY A 101 3.34 -11.28 22.99
N GLU A 102 3.95 -12.07 23.88
CA GLU A 102 4.21 -13.49 23.61
C GLU A 102 2.95 -14.33 23.41
N GLU A 103 1.84 -13.98 24.07
CA GLU A 103 0.60 -14.74 23.93
C GLU A 103 0.12 -14.75 22.48
N ARG A 104 0.03 -13.59 21.84
CA ARG A 104 -0.36 -13.49 20.42
C ARG A 104 0.66 -14.13 19.49
N GLU A 105 1.96 -14.02 19.81
CA GLU A 105 3.01 -14.62 18.99
C GLU A 105 2.93 -16.16 18.95
N LYS A 106 2.50 -16.79 20.05
CA LYS A 106 2.31 -18.25 20.13
C LYS A 106 1.15 -18.76 19.28
N PHE A 107 0.19 -17.90 18.94
CA PHE A 107 -0.98 -18.23 18.12
C PHE A 107 -0.81 -17.77 16.66
N TYR A 108 0.27 -18.25 16.02
CA TYR A 108 0.54 -18.15 14.58
C TYR A 108 0.68 -16.73 14.01
N TYR A 109 1.05 -15.73 14.82
CA TYR A 109 1.25 -14.36 14.34
C TYR A 109 2.22 -14.25 13.16
N TYR A 110 3.46 -14.76 13.31
CA TYR A 110 4.47 -14.64 12.25
C TYR A 110 4.14 -15.44 10.98
N PRO A 111 3.66 -16.71 11.05
CA PRO A 111 3.18 -17.42 9.87
C PRO A 111 2.15 -16.61 9.08
N VAL A 112 1.15 -16.04 9.77
CA VAL A 112 0.08 -15.29 9.11
C VAL A 112 0.58 -13.97 8.53
N VAL A 113 1.55 -13.30 9.17
CA VAL A 113 2.25 -12.15 8.57
C VAL A 113 2.96 -12.56 7.29
N GLN A 114 3.64 -13.71 7.25
CA GLN A 114 4.30 -14.18 6.02
C GLN A 114 3.28 -14.49 4.91
N PHE A 115 2.14 -15.12 5.22
CA PHE A 115 1.06 -15.34 4.25
C PHE A 115 0.43 -14.04 3.74
N LEU A 116 0.30 -13.02 4.58
CA LEU A 116 -0.10 -11.69 4.15
C LEU A 116 0.87 -11.14 3.09
N LEU A 117 2.18 -11.30 3.31
CA LEU A 117 3.20 -10.88 2.34
C LEU A 117 3.12 -11.69 1.04
N VAL A 118 2.87 -13.00 1.09
CA VAL A 118 2.63 -13.81 -0.12
C VAL A 118 1.51 -13.22 -0.96
N GLY A 119 0.37 -12.90 -0.34
CA GLY A 119 -0.76 -12.30 -1.04
C GLY A 119 -0.42 -10.94 -1.66
N VAL A 120 0.24 -10.05 -0.91
CA VAL A 120 0.60 -8.70 -1.41
C VAL A 120 1.63 -8.78 -2.54
N LEU A 121 2.74 -9.52 -2.34
CA LEU A 121 3.81 -9.63 -3.33
C LEU A 121 3.36 -10.35 -4.60
N GLY A 122 2.51 -11.37 -4.45
CA GLY A 122 1.90 -12.09 -5.58
C GLY A 122 0.94 -11.21 -6.38
N ALA A 123 0.11 -10.41 -5.71
CA ALA A 123 -0.80 -9.49 -6.37
C ALA A 123 -0.07 -8.42 -7.20
N PHE A 124 1.11 -7.96 -6.75
CA PHE A 124 1.94 -7.04 -7.53
C PHE A 124 2.60 -7.70 -8.74
N SER A 125 2.95 -8.98 -8.66
CA SER A 125 3.84 -9.65 -9.64
C SER A 125 3.12 -10.61 -10.60
N THR A 126 1.79 -10.67 -10.58
CA THR A 126 1.01 -11.60 -11.42
C THR A 126 0.65 -10.98 -12.77
N GLY A 127 0.79 -11.77 -13.84
CA GLY A 127 0.38 -11.45 -15.21
C GLY A 127 -0.97 -12.05 -15.61
N ASP A 128 -1.76 -12.54 -14.66
CA ASP A 128 -3.10 -13.11 -14.87
C ASP A 128 -4.12 -12.49 -13.90
N ILE A 129 -5.30 -12.10 -14.41
CA ILE A 129 -6.33 -11.38 -13.65
C ILE A 129 -7.05 -12.26 -12.62
N PHE A 130 -7.23 -13.55 -12.91
CA PHE A 130 -7.82 -14.49 -11.96
C PHE A 130 -6.80 -14.88 -10.89
N ASN A 131 -5.53 -15.04 -11.26
CA ASN A 131 -4.47 -15.25 -10.29
C ASN A 131 -4.26 -14.01 -9.38
N MET A 132 -4.48 -12.80 -9.90
CA MET A 132 -4.58 -11.60 -9.06
C MET A 132 -5.69 -11.73 -8.02
N PHE A 133 -6.89 -12.18 -8.42
CA PHE A 133 -7.96 -12.48 -7.48
C PHE A 133 -7.55 -13.51 -6.41
N VAL A 134 -6.86 -14.60 -6.79
CA VAL A 134 -6.36 -15.59 -5.83
C VAL A 134 -5.41 -14.96 -4.81
N PHE A 135 -4.49 -14.11 -5.24
CA PHE A 135 -3.58 -13.41 -4.32
C PHE A 135 -4.30 -12.38 -3.43
N PHE A 136 -5.36 -11.74 -3.92
CA PHE A 136 -6.26 -10.92 -3.09
C PHE A 136 -6.89 -11.76 -1.98
N GLU A 137 -7.39 -12.97 -2.27
CA GLU A 137 -7.97 -13.83 -1.25
C GLU A 137 -6.94 -14.34 -0.24
N VAL A 138 -5.73 -14.71 -0.68
CA VAL A 138 -4.63 -15.07 0.24
C VAL A 138 -4.31 -13.91 1.18
N MET A 139 -4.19 -12.70 0.65
CA MET A 139 -3.96 -11.48 1.42
C MET A 139 -5.10 -11.20 2.41
N LEU A 140 -6.35 -11.31 1.98
CA LEU A 140 -7.53 -11.03 2.80
C LEU A 140 -7.74 -12.06 3.90
N MET A 141 -7.54 -13.34 3.60
CA MET A 141 -7.64 -14.39 4.61
C MET A 141 -6.60 -14.19 5.72
N ALA A 142 -5.36 -13.84 5.35
CA ALA A 142 -4.33 -13.50 6.32
C ALA A 142 -4.68 -12.25 7.13
N SER A 143 -5.25 -11.22 6.48
CA SER A 143 -5.64 -9.98 7.17
C SER A 143 -6.82 -10.18 8.13
N TYR A 144 -7.79 -11.04 7.81
CA TYR A 144 -8.89 -11.40 8.73
C TYR A 144 -8.36 -12.04 10.01
N VAL A 145 -7.44 -12.99 9.88
CA VAL A 145 -6.82 -13.67 11.03
C VAL A 145 -6.04 -12.68 11.88
N LEU A 146 -5.21 -11.82 11.27
CA LEU A 146 -4.43 -10.82 12.02
C LEU A 146 -5.31 -9.76 12.71
N LEU A 147 -6.46 -9.42 12.13
CA LEU A 147 -7.38 -8.45 12.69
C LEU A 147 -8.06 -8.99 13.96
N VAL A 148 -8.51 -10.25 13.93
CA VAL A 148 -9.21 -10.90 15.04
C VAL A 148 -8.27 -11.43 16.12
N LEU A 149 -6.99 -11.66 15.79
CA LEU A 149 -6.00 -12.22 16.71
C LEU A 149 -5.89 -11.39 18.01
N GLY A 150 -6.14 -12.05 19.14
CA GLY A 150 -6.24 -11.44 20.46
C GLY A 150 -7.67 -11.39 21.03
N GLY A 151 -8.70 -11.55 20.19
CA GLY A 151 -10.06 -11.86 20.63
C GLY A 151 -10.77 -10.76 21.41
N THR A 152 -10.38 -9.48 21.25
CA THR A 152 -11.09 -8.38 21.95
C THR A 152 -12.44 -8.07 21.29
N LYS A 153 -13.39 -7.53 22.06
CA LYS A 153 -14.73 -7.17 21.56
C LYS A 153 -14.70 -6.20 20.36
N ILE A 154 -13.75 -5.26 20.37
CA ILE A 154 -13.58 -4.28 19.28
C ILE A 154 -13.08 -4.99 18.02
N GLN A 155 -12.08 -5.85 18.16
CA GLN A 155 -11.55 -6.64 17.04
C GLN A 155 -12.62 -7.54 16.41
N LEU A 156 -13.41 -8.25 17.22
CA LEU A 156 -14.48 -9.12 16.71
C LEU A 156 -15.52 -8.33 15.91
N ARG A 157 -16.02 -7.21 16.45
CA ARG A 157 -17.02 -6.38 15.78
C ARG A 157 -16.52 -5.84 14.44
N GLU A 158 -15.31 -5.30 14.41
CA GLU A 158 -14.75 -4.71 13.20
C GLU A 158 -14.29 -5.78 12.20
N THR A 159 -13.89 -6.97 12.67
CA THR A 159 -13.60 -8.12 11.79
C THR A 159 -14.84 -8.56 11.01
N ILE A 160 -16.01 -8.63 11.65
CA ILE A 160 -17.26 -9.01 10.96
C ILE A 160 -17.58 -8.02 9.82
N LYS A 161 -17.48 -6.72 10.09
CA LYS A 161 -17.70 -5.68 9.07
C LYS A 161 -16.68 -5.77 7.93
N TYR A 162 -15.41 -5.94 8.28
CA TYR A 162 -14.32 -6.04 7.32
C TYR A 162 -14.49 -7.27 6.42
N LEU A 163 -14.82 -8.43 7.00
CA LEU A 163 -15.06 -9.67 6.25
C LEU A 163 -16.26 -9.52 5.33
N LEU A 164 -17.40 -9.03 5.82
CA LEU A 164 -18.63 -8.90 5.02
C LEU A 164 -18.40 -8.05 3.77
N VAL A 165 -17.79 -6.88 3.93
CA VAL A 165 -17.53 -5.97 2.80
C VAL A 165 -16.57 -6.59 1.80
N ASN A 166 -15.54 -7.30 2.27
CA ASN A 166 -14.58 -7.91 1.38
C ASN A 166 -15.12 -9.14 0.66
N VAL A 167 -15.94 -9.97 1.29
CA VAL A 167 -16.61 -11.11 0.62
C VAL A 167 -17.50 -10.61 -0.51
N ILE A 168 -18.27 -9.53 -0.30
CA ILE A 168 -19.08 -8.92 -1.37
C ILE A 168 -18.19 -8.41 -2.51
N SER A 169 -17.13 -7.66 -2.18
CA SER A 169 -16.18 -7.15 -3.17
C SER A 169 -15.49 -8.28 -3.96
N SER A 170 -15.17 -9.39 -3.30
CA SER A 170 -14.54 -10.56 -3.92
C SER A 170 -15.51 -11.31 -4.83
N ALA A 171 -16.79 -11.44 -4.46
CA ALA A 171 -17.83 -11.96 -5.34
C ALA A 171 -18.01 -11.08 -6.59
N LEU A 172 -18.02 -9.75 -6.43
CA LEU A 172 -18.06 -8.81 -7.56
C LEU A 172 -16.82 -8.93 -8.44
N PHE A 173 -15.64 -9.21 -7.89
CA PHE A 173 -14.43 -9.44 -8.67
C PHE A 173 -14.57 -10.70 -9.54
N VAL A 174 -15.05 -11.82 -8.99
CA VAL A 174 -15.29 -13.04 -9.77
C VAL A 174 -16.31 -12.80 -10.88
N ILE A 175 -17.39 -12.05 -10.61
CA ILE A 175 -18.37 -11.66 -11.62
C ILE A 175 -17.73 -10.81 -12.73
N ALA A 176 -16.92 -9.81 -12.37
CA ALA A 176 -16.22 -8.96 -13.34
C ALA A 176 -15.27 -9.76 -14.24
N VAL A 177 -14.51 -10.68 -13.66
CA VAL A 177 -13.62 -11.59 -14.42
C VAL A 177 -14.44 -12.53 -15.30
N GLY A 178 -15.57 -13.07 -14.80
CA GLY A 178 -16.45 -13.92 -15.59
C GLY A 178 -17.04 -13.20 -16.82
N TYR A 179 -17.49 -11.94 -16.65
CA TYR A 179 -17.96 -11.13 -17.77
C TYR A 179 -16.83 -10.78 -18.74
N LEU A 180 -15.66 -10.39 -18.25
CA LEU A 180 -14.50 -10.14 -19.11
C LEU A 180 -14.13 -11.39 -19.92
N TYR A 181 -14.03 -12.54 -19.26
CA TYR A 181 -13.71 -13.82 -19.88
C TYR A 181 -14.73 -14.23 -20.94
N SER A 182 -16.02 -13.97 -20.73
CA SER A 182 -17.07 -14.29 -21.71
C SER A 182 -16.92 -13.53 -23.04
N ILE A 183 -16.19 -12.41 -23.02
CA ILE A 183 -15.97 -11.53 -24.20
C ILE A 183 -14.61 -11.79 -24.82
N VAL A 184 -13.53 -11.80 -24.02
CA VAL A 184 -12.15 -11.87 -24.51
C VAL A 184 -11.60 -13.30 -24.57
N GLY A 185 -12.26 -14.26 -23.92
CA GLY A 185 -11.91 -15.68 -23.93
C GLY A 185 -10.60 -16.06 -23.22
N THR A 186 -9.94 -15.12 -22.52
CA THR A 186 -8.64 -15.35 -21.87
C THR A 186 -8.49 -14.61 -20.54
N LEU A 187 -7.51 -15.06 -19.72
CA LEU A 187 -7.25 -14.53 -18.37
C LEU A 187 -5.84 -13.90 -18.22
N ASN A 188 -4.94 -14.18 -19.17
CA ASN A 188 -3.63 -13.56 -19.23
C ASN A 188 -3.76 -12.06 -19.58
N MET A 189 -3.15 -11.20 -18.77
CA MET A 189 -3.30 -9.75 -18.87
C MET A 189 -2.79 -9.18 -20.20
N ALA A 190 -1.69 -9.71 -20.75
CA ALA A 190 -1.15 -9.24 -22.03
C ALA A 190 -2.09 -9.61 -23.20
N HIS A 191 -2.56 -10.86 -23.22
CA HIS A 191 -3.47 -11.31 -24.28
C HIS A 191 -4.87 -10.70 -24.16
N ILE A 192 -5.35 -10.38 -22.95
CA ILE A 192 -6.58 -9.58 -22.75
C ILE A 192 -6.46 -8.23 -23.47
N SER A 193 -5.32 -7.54 -23.32
CA SER A 193 -5.08 -6.23 -23.96
C SER A 193 -5.19 -6.31 -25.48
N LEU A 194 -4.57 -7.33 -26.07
CA LEU A 194 -4.62 -7.59 -27.51
C LEU A 194 -6.05 -7.89 -27.99
N ARG A 195 -6.78 -8.79 -27.30
CA ARG A 195 -8.16 -9.14 -27.65
C ARG A 195 -9.14 -7.97 -27.54
N ILE A 196 -8.97 -7.12 -26.52
CA ILE A 196 -9.80 -5.92 -26.38
C ILE A 196 -9.60 -4.99 -27.59
N SER A 197 -8.37 -4.84 -28.06
CA SER A 197 -8.05 -4.03 -29.25
C SER A 197 -8.68 -4.60 -30.54
N GLU A 198 -8.78 -5.92 -30.67
CA GLU A 198 -9.38 -6.59 -31.84
C GLU A 198 -10.91 -6.49 -31.88
N ILE A 199 -11.58 -6.61 -30.73
CA ILE A 199 -13.05 -6.77 -30.66
C ILE A 199 -13.78 -5.46 -31.01
N GLY A 200 -13.22 -4.30 -30.68
CA GLY A 200 -13.80 -2.99 -30.99
C GLY A 200 -15.17 -2.68 -30.36
N GLN A 201 -15.75 -3.58 -29.55
CA GLN A 201 -17.04 -3.38 -28.85
C GLN A 201 -16.85 -2.58 -27.56
N THR A 202 -17.00 -1.27 -27.64
CA THR A 202 -16.68 -0.35 -26.53
C THR A 202 -17.67 -0.39 -25.36
N GLY A 203 -18.97 -0.52 -25.62
CA GLY A 203 -20.00 -0.32 -24.58
C GLY A 203 -19.93 -1.30 -23.40
N ILE A 204 -19.89 -2.61 -23.67
CA ILE A 204 -19.84 -3.63 -22.62
C ILE A 204 -18.49 -3.60 -21.86
N LEU A 205 -17.39 -3.29 -22.56
CA LEU A 205 -16.08 -3.13 -21.96
C LEU A 205 -16.04 -1.95 -20.99
N THR A 206 -16.70 -0.83 -21.31
CA THR A 206 -16.84 0.30 -20.39
C THR A 206 -17.62 -0.08 -19.12
N VAL A 207 -18.68 -0.88 -19.24
CA VAL A 207 -19.42 -1.39 -18.07
C VAL A 207 -18.53 -2.28 -17.19
N ILE A 208 -17.75 -3.17 -17.82
CA ILE A 208 -16.80 -4.04 -17.11
C ILE A 208 -15.69 -3.21 -16.44
N ALA A 209 -15.18 -2.16 -17.11
CA ALA A 209 -14.20 -1.25 -16.55
C ALA A 209 -14.72 -0.59 -15.27
N ILE A 210 -15.96 -0.09 -15.29
CA ILE A 210 -16.63 0.51 -14.11
C ILE A 210 -16.81 -0.54 -13.01
N LEU A 211 -17.16 -1.77 -13.35
CA LEU A 211 -17.28 -2.85 -12.36
C LEU A 211 -15.93 -3.13 -11.70
N PHE A 212 -14.83 -3.20 -12.46
CA PHE A 212 -13.47 -3.27 -11.90
C PHE A 212 -13.12 -2.04 -11.05
N MET A 213 -13.56 -0.84 -11.45
CA MET A 213 -13.39 0.38 -10.64
C MET A 213 -14.07 0.24 -9.28
N ILE A 214 -15.28 -0.31 -9.24
CA ILE A 214 -16.02 -0.54 -7.99
C ILE A 214 -15.30 -1.59 -7.15
N VAL A 215 -14.90 -2.72 -7.76
CA VAL A 215 -14.19 -3.81 -7.07
C VAL A 215 -12.90 -3.30 -6.43
N PHE A 216 -12.01 -2.71 -7.22
CA PHE A 216 -10.73 -2.19 -6.73
C PHE A 216 -10.90 -0.92 -5.90
N GLY A 217 -11.95 -0.14 -6.14
CA GLY A 217 -12.32 1.01 -5.33
C GLY A 217 -12.81 0.65 -3.94
N ILE A 218 -13.49 -0.50 -3.76
CA ILE A 218 -13.76 -1.05 -2.43
C ILE A 218 -12.43 -1.43 -1.76
N LYS A 219 -11.55 -2.18 -2.43
CA LYS A 219 -10.25 -2.60 -1.87
C LYS A 219 -9.32 -1.42 -1.54
N GLY A 220 -9.33 -0.39 -2.39
CA GLY A 220 -8.58 0.85 -2.27
C GLY A 220 -9.29 1.94 -1.45
N ALA A 221 -10.50 1.70 -0.93
CA ALA A 221 -11.25 2.69 -0.16
C ALA A 221 -11.40 4.07 -0.84
N ILE A 222 -11.82 4.06 -2.11
CA ILE A 222 -12.20 5.25 -2.88
C ILE A 222 -13.59 5.72 -2.43
N PHE A 223 -13.91 7.00 -2.46
CA PHE A 223 -15.27 7.50 -2.27
C PHE A 223 -16.24 6.94 -3.34
N PRO A 224 -17.46 6.48 -2.99
CA PRO A 224 -18.09 6.39 -1.65
C PRO A 224 -17.85 5.04 -0.93
N LEU A 225 -16.94 4.21 -1.43
CA LEU A 225 -16.69 2.81 -1.05
C LEU A 225 -15.73 2.64 0.15
N TYR A 226 -15.31 3.74 0.79
CA TYR A 226 -14.31 3.76 1.87
C TYR A 226 -14.84 3.44 3.29
N PHE A 227 -16.17 3.30 3.45
CA PHE A 227 -16.86 3.26 4.75
C PHE A 227 -16.40 2.16 5.71
N TRP A 228 -15.81 1.08 5.19
CA TRP A 228 -15.31 -0.05 5.98
C TRP A 228 -13.95 0.23 6.65
N LEU A 229 -13.14 1.12 6.08
CA LEU A 229 -11.73 1.28 6.43
C LEU A 229 -11.51 1.90 7.81
N PRO A 230 -12.18 3.01 8.21
CA PRO A 230 -11.92 3.66 9.51
C PRO A 230 -12.09 2.75 10.72
N GLY A 231 -13.13 1.90 10.73
CA GLY A 231 -13.37 0.95 11.82
C GLY A 231 -12.36 -0.21 11.81
N SER A 232 -12.17 -0.82 10.64
CA SER A 232 -11.31 -1.99 10.45
C SER A 232 -9.84 -1.70 10.78
N TYR A 233 -9.35 -0.49 10.49
CA TYR A 233 -7.95 -0.13 10.74
C TYR A 233 -7.74 0.45 12.15
N TYR A 234 -8.81 0.79 12.88
CA TYR A 234 -8.70 1.25 14.26
C TYR A 234 -8.46 0.11 15.26
N ALA A 235 -9.04 -1.06 14.97
CA ALA A 235 -9.11 -2.22 15.86
C ALA A 235 -7.81 -3.03 16.07
N PRO A 236 -6.96 -3.29 15.06
CA PRO A 236 -5.86 -4.23 15.20
C PRO A 236 -4.71 -3.67 16.05
N PRO A 237 -3.78 -4.53 16.48
CA PRO A 237 -2.54 -4.11 17.12
C PRO A 237 -1.69 -3.24 16.19
N VAL A 238 -0.84 -2.38 16.77
CA VAL A 238 -0.02 -1.39 16.04
C VAL A 238 0.73 -1.95 14.82
N PRO A 239 1.46 -3.09 14.90
CA PRO A 239 2.22 -3.56 13.75
C PRO A 239 1.31 -4.04 12.62
N VAL A 240 0.19 -4.67 12.96
CA VAL A 240 -0.82 -5.09 11.98
C VAL A 240 -1.46 -3.86 11.33
N MET A 241 -1.73 -2.80 12.11
CA MET A 241 -2.21 -1.52 11.60
C MET A 241 -1.22 -0.88 10.62
N ALA A 242 0.09 -0.96 10.91
CA ALA A 242 1.14 -0.47 10.01
C ALA A 242 1.16 -1.26 8.68
N LEU A 243 1.12 -2.60 8.73
CA LEU A 243 1.01 -3.43 7.52
C LEU A 243 -0.24 -3.11 6.71
N PHE A 244 -1.39 -2.96 7.37
CA PHE A 244 -2.66 -2.70 6.70
C PHE A 244 -2.67 -1.32 6.03
N GLY A 245 -2.27 -0.29 6.78
CA GLY A 245 -2.26 1.09 6.30
C GLY A 245 -1.26 1.35 5.19
N ALA A 246 -0.14 0.62 5.20
CA ALA A 246 0.90 0.78 4.20
C ALA A 246 0.71 -0.10 2.96
N LEU A 247 0.10 -1.29 3.08
CA LEU A 247 0.11 -2.30 2.00
C LEU A 247 -1.27 -2.52 1.36
N LEU A 248 -2.29 -2.90 2.14
CA LEU A 248 -3.54 -3.47 1.63
C LEU A 248 -4.26 -2.56 0.62
N THR A 249 -4.42 -1.28 0.96
CA THR A 249 -5.10 -0.31 0.07
C THR A 249 -4.30 -0.02 -1.20
N LYS A 250 -2.97 -0.17 -1.14
CA LYS A 250 -2.06 0.12 -2.27
C LYS A 250 -2.10 -0.99 -3.32
N VAL A 251 -2.44 -2.21 -2.92
CA VAL A 251 -2.74 -3.28 -3.87
C VAL A 251 -3.96 -2.91 -4.72
N GLY A 252 -5.02 -2.35 -4.12
CA GLY A 252 -6.18 -1.85 -4.87
C GLY A 252 -5.83 -0.71 -5.84
N VAL A 253 -5.02 0.25 -5.40
CA VAL A 253 -4.51 1.34 -6.26
C VAL A 253 -3.68 0.79 -7.42
N TYR A 254 -2.75 -0.13 -7.15
CA TYR A 254 -1.96 -0.80 -8.18
C TYR A 254 -2.84 -1.53 -9.19
N SER A 255 -3.87 -2.26 -8.74
CA SER A 255 -4.80 -2.97 -9.63
C SER A 255 -5.57 -2.01 -10.54
N ILE A 256 -5.95 -0.83 -10.05
CA ILE A 256 -6.54 0.23 -10.92
C ILE A 256 -5.48 0.70 -11.92
N MET A 257 -4.29 1.07 -11.46
CA MET A 257 -3.22 1.55 -12.35
C MET A 257 -2.91 0.53 -13.45
N ARG A 258 -2.78 -0.75 -13.12
CA ARG A 258 -2.50 -1.83 -14.08
C ARG A 258 -3.65 -2.08 -15.04
N THR A 259 -4.87 -2.26 -14.55
CA THR A 259 -6.00 -2.63 -15.42
C THR A 259 -6.41 -1.47 -16.33
N TYR A 260 -6.28 -0.22 -15.89
CA TYR A 260 -6.61 0.95 -16.71
C TYR A 260 -5.51 1.37 -17.68
N SER A 261 -4.25 1.09 -17.38
CA SER A 261 -3.14 1.27 -18.32
C SER A 261 -3.08 0.16 -19.38
N LEU A 262 -3.40 -1.08 -19.01
CA LEU A 262 -3.22 -2.24 -19.88
C LEU A 262 -4.49 -2.70 -20.60
N PHE A 263 -5.68 -2.63 -19.99
CA PHE A 263 -6.92 -3.15 -20.60
C PHE A 263 -7.82 -2.04 -21.10
N PHE A 264 -8.08 -1.05 -20.23
CA PHE A 264 -9.15 -0.07 -20.43
C PHE A 264 -8.62 1.29 -20.90
N TYR A 265 -7.72 1.28 -21.89
CA TYR A 265 -7.11 2.51 -22.40
C TYR A 265 -7.82 3.12 -23.62
N HIS A 266 -8.87 2.47 -24.16
CA HIS A 266 -9.56 2.90 -25.38
C HIS A 266 -10.59 4.03 -25.14
N ASP A 267 -11.37 3.98 -24.06
CA ASP A 267 -12.38 4.99 -23.72
C ASP A 267 -11.93 5.83 -22.50
N ARG A 268 -10.83 6.57 -22.69
CA ARG A 268 -10.28 7.43 -21.63
C ARG A 268 -11.21 8.57 -21.27
N GLY A 269 -11.97 9.09 -22.25
CA GLY A 269 -12.86 10.24 -22.06
C GLY A 269 -13.88 10.03 -20.94
N TYR A 270 -14.50 8.86 -20.88
CA TYR A 270 -15.50 8.56 -19.85
C TYR A 270 -14.88 7.99 -18.57
N THR A 271 -14.08 6.92 -18.71
CA THR A 271 -13.63 6.14 -17.55
C THR A 271 -12.63 6.89 -16.66
N TYR A 272 -11.68 7.63 -17.25
CA TYR A 272 -10.71 8.42 -16.49
C TYR A 272 -11.36 9.67 -15.89
N GLN A 273 -12.35 10.27 -16.55
CA GLN A 273 -13.09 11.40 -15.99
C GLN A 273 -13.84 11.00 -14.70
N ILE A 274 -14.48 9.82 -14.67
CA ILE A 274 -15.08 9.28 -13.44
C ILE A 274 -14.00 9.10 -12.38
N LEU A 275 -12.86 8.50 -12.73
CA LEU A 275 -11.77 8.28 -11.78
C LEU A 275 -11.23 9.60 -11.19
N ILE A 276 -11.11 10.66 -12.00
CA ILE A 276 -10.74 12.01 -11.54
C ILE A 276 -11.75 12.53 -10.52
N VAL A 277 -13.05 12.47 -10.83
CA VAL A 277 -14.11 12.95 -9.93
C VAL A 277 -14.10 12.17 -8.62
N LEU A 278 -14.02 10.84 -8.68
CA LEU A 278 -13.96 10.00 -7.48
C LEU A 278 -12.70 10.28 -6.67
N SER A 279 -11.56 10.52 -7.32
CA SER A 279 -10.30 10.88 -6.65
C SER A 279 -10.42 12.20 -5.88
N ILE A 280 -11.01 13.23 -6.50
CA ILE A 280 -11.26 14.53 -5.86
C ILE A 280 -12.20 14.37 -4.65
N LEU A 281 -13.31 13.64 -4.81
CA LEU A 281 -14.23 13.38 -3.70
C LEU A 281 -13.54 12.60 -2.57
N THR A 282 -12.69 11.64 -2.91
CA THR A 282 -11.90 10.87 -1.93
C THR A 282 -10.98 11.78 -1.12
N ILE A 283 -10.34 12.76 -1.76
CA ILE A 283 -9.52 13.78 -1.08
C ILE A 283 -10.39 14.61 -0.12
N ILE A 284 -11.51 15.16 -0.59
CA ILE A 284 -12.38 16.04 0.20
C ILE A 284 -12.89 15.32 1.46
N PHE A 285 -13.46 14.13 1.32
CA PHE A 285 -13.99 13.38 2.46
C PHE A 285 -12.88 12.87 3.38
N GLY A 286 -11.70 12.56 2.84
CA GLY A 286 -10.49 12.28 3.62
C GLY A 286 -10.09 13.46 4.50
N ILE A 287 -10.05 14.68 3.95
CA ILE A 287 -9.71 15.92 4.66
C ILE A 287 -10.69 16.17 5.81
N ILE A 288 -12.00 16.08 5.54
CA ILE A 288 -13.04 16.29 6.54
C ILE A 288 -12.82 15.35 7.73
N GLY A 289 -12.58 14.07 7.48
CA GLY A 289 -12.31 13.09 8.54
C GLY A 289 -11.01 13.36 9.30
N ALA A 290 -9.91 13.69 8.61
CA ALA A 290 -8.62 13.95 9.25
C ALA A 290 -8.66 15.13 10.22
N ILE A 291 -9.46 16.17 9.90
CA ILE A 291 -9.59 17.37 10.74
C ILE A 291 -10.58 17.13 11.90
N ALA A 292 -11.69 16.44 11.64
CA ALA A 292 -12.79 16.29 12.60
C ALA A 292 -12.42 15.49 13.86
N TYR A 293 -11.51 14.51 13.77
CA TYR A 293 -11.19 13.62 14.88
C TYR A 293 -10.07 14.15 15.80
N TRP A 294 -10.21 13.90 17.09
CA TRP A 294 -9.17 14.08 18.11
C TRP A 294 -8.45 12.78 18.48
N ASP A 295 -8.75 11.69 17.78
CA ASP A 295 -8.11 10.38 17.98
C ASP A 295 -6.93 10.21 17.01
N VAL A 296 -5.74 9.93 17.55
CA VAL A 296 -4.51 9.83 16.73
C VAL A 296 -4.58 8.75 15.65
N LYS A 297 -5.22 7.61 15.93
CA LYS A 297 -5.36 6.52 14.95
C LYS A 297 -6.25 6.99 13.81
N LYS A 298 -7.41 7.55 14.15
CA LYS A 298 -8.37 8.02 13.14
C LYS A 298 -7.78 9.10 12.24
N ILE A 299 -7.03 10.05 12.79
CA ILE A 299 -6.36 11.08 11.99
C ILE A 299 -5.45 10.43 10.94
N ILE A 300 -4.55 9.52 11.33
CA ILE A 300 -3.65 8.86 10.37
C ILE A 300 -4.42 7.98 9.37
N ILE A 301 -5.50 7.33 9.81
CA ILE A 301 -6.38 6.53 8.94
C ILE A 301 -7.01 7.38 7.84
N TYR A 302 -7.59 8.54 8.17
CA TYR A 302 -8.16 9.42 7.14
C TYR A 302 -7.09 10.02 6.22
N ASN A 303 -5.87 10.23 6.72
CA ASN A 303 -4.76 10.61 5.87
C ASN A 303 -4.36 9.50 4.87
N ILE A 304 -4.72 8.22 5.06
CA ILE A 304 -4.57 7.20 4.02
C ILE A 304 -5.53 7.47 2.86
N ILE A 305 -6.78 7.79 3.17
CA ILE A 305 -7.83 8.05 2.18
C ILE A 305 -7.45 9.26 1.31
N ILE A 306 -6.95 10.34 1.94
CA ILE A 306 -6.45 11.51 1.21
C ILE A 306 -5.35 11.11 0.22
N ALA A 307 -4.36 10.33 0.67
CA ALA A 307 -3.23 9.93 -0.18
C ALA A 307 -3.68 9.08 -1.37
N ILE A 308 -4.63 8.16 -1.17
CA ILE A 308 -5.18 7.34 -2.25
C ILE A 308 -5.84 8.21 -3.32
N GLY A 309 -6.65 9.20 -2.91
CA GLY A 309 -7.25 10.16 -3.84
C GLY A 309 -6.19 10.98 -4.59
N VAL A 310 -5.11 11.39 -3.93
CA VAL A 310 -4.01 12.12 -4.59
C VAL A 310 -3.29 11.25 -5.64
N ILE A 311 -2.97 9.99 -5.31
CA ILE A 311 -2.30 9.05 -6.23
C ILE A 311 -3.19 8.79 -7.46
N LEU A 312 -4.47 8.50 -7.24
CA LEU A 312 -5.39 8.20 -8.33
C LEU A 312 -5.71 9.42 -9.19
N PHE A 313 -5.74 10.63 -8.60
CA PHE A 313 -5.86 11.86 -9.39
C PHE A 313 -4.65 12.02 -10.33
N GLY A 314 -3.43 11.87 -9.82
CA GLY A 314 -2.23 11.97 -10.65
C GLY A 314 -2.19 10.93 -11.77
N PHE A 315 -2.61 9.70 -11.48
CA PHE A 315 -2.70 8.63 -12.47
C PHE A 315 -3.74 8.95 -13.54
N ALA A 316 -4.92 9.41 -13.12
CA ALA A 316 -6.06 9.64 -14.00
C ALA A 316 -5.90 10.85 -14.94
N VAL A 317 -4.95 11.75 -14.67
CA VAL A 317 -4.62 12.87 -15.57
C VAL A 317 -3.83 12.42 -16.81
N THR A 318 -3.24 11.21 -16.81
CA THR A 318 -2.59 10.57 -17.97
C THR A 318 -1.39 11.31 -18.59
N THR A 319 -0.83 12.29 -17.90
CA THR A 319 0.43 12.94 -18.29
C THR A 319 1.63 12.21 -17.72
N GLU A 320 2.78 12.31 -18.38
CA GLU A 320 4.03 11.70 -17.89
C GLU A 320 4.39 12.21 -16.49
N ALA A 321 4.22 13.52 -16.23
CA ALA A 321 4.40 14.12 -14.92
C ALA A 321 3.40 13.56 -13.90
N GLY A 322 2.10 13.46 -14.24
CA GLY A 322 1.08 12.89 -13.37
C GLY A 322 1.35 11.43 -12.99
N LEU A 323 1.71 10.60 -13.97
CA LEU A 323 2.09 9.20 -13.78
C LEU A 323 3.34 9.07 -12.90
N SER A 324 4.42 9.79 -13.24
CA SER A 324 5.66 9.82 -12.45
C SER A 324 5.36 10.20 -11.01
N GLY A 325 4.64 11.31 -10.82
CA GLY A 325 4.27 11.81 -9.51
C GLY A 325 3.44 10.83 -8.70
N SER A 326 2.55 10.08 -9.34
CA SER A 326 1.72 9.06 -8.69
C SER A 326 2.55 7.89 -8.19
N ILE A 327 3.51 7.41 -8.97
CA ILE A 327 4.42 6.33 -8.55
C ILE A 327 5.33 6.82 -7.41
N TYR A 328 5.89 8.02 -7.54
CA TYR A 328 6.69 8.64 -6.48
C TYR A 328 5.92 8.72 -5.17
N TYR A 329 4.69 9.23 -5.24
CA TYR A 329 3.85 9.45 -4.08
C TYR A 329 3.31 8.15 -3.49
N LEU A 330 3.05 7.13 -4.31
CA LEU A 330 2.67 5.78 -3.88
C LEU A 330 3.75 5.15 -2.99
N ILE A 331 5.00 5.11 -3.45
CA ILE A 331 6.13 4.55 -2.68
C ILE A 331 6.36 5.35 -1.39
N HIS A 332 6.37 6.68 -1.50
CA HIS A 332 6.48 7.58 -0.35
C HIS A 332 5.40 7.31 0.71
N ASP A 333 4.13 7.26 0.29
CA ASP A 333 3.00 7.08 1.21
C ASP A 333 3.08 5.72 1.91
N MET A 334 3.45 4.64 1.21
CA MET A 334 3.65 3.33 1.83
C MET A 334 4.66 3.40 3.00
N ILE A 335 5.83 4.00 2.77
CA ILE A 335 6.91 4.10 3.77
C ILE A 335 6.48 5.00 4.94
N ILE A 336 5.92 6.18 4.64
CA ILE A 336 5.54 7.15 5.66
C ILE A 336 4.36 6.67 6.50
N LYS A 337 3.35 6.01 5.92
CA LYS A 337 2.23 5.45 6.69
C LYS A 337 2.69 4.36 7.64
N ALA A 338 3.55 3.46 7.18
CA ALA A 338 4.15 2.46 8.05
C ALA A 338 4.85 3.13 9.25
N ALA A 339 5.72 4.10 8.99
CA ALA A 339 6.43 4.84 10.05
C ALA A 339 5.47 5.53 11.02
N LEU A 340 4.47 6.26 10.51
CA LEU A 340 3.50 7.00 11.33
C LEU A 340 2.68 6.06 12.21
N PHE A 341 2.22 4.91 11.71
CA PHE A 341 1.50 3.94 12.52
C PHE A 341 2.35 3.37 13.66
N LEU A 342 3.62 3.06 13.39
CA LEU A 342 4.56 2.62 14.43
C LEU A 342 4.80 3.72 15.48
N LEU A 343 4.95 4.98 15.03
CA LEU A 343 5.17 6.13 15.92
C LEU A 343 3.96 6.44 16.81
N ILE A 344 2.75 6.52 16.25
CA ILE A 344 1.55 6.72 17.08
C ILE A 344 1.29 5.53 17.99
N GLY A 345 1.71 4.33 17.58
CA GLY A 345 1.64 3.14 18.42
C GLY A 345 2.49 3.25 19.68
N MET A 346 3.69 3.82 19.57
CA MET A 346 4.52 4.15 20.74
C MET A 346 3.87 5.25 21.59
N MET A 347 3.30 6.29 20.97
CA MET A 347 2.58 7.33 21.72
C MET A 347 1.44 6.73 22.55
N ILE A 348 0.65 5.83 21.97
CA ILE A 348 -0.46 5.16 22.66
C ILE A 348 0.06 4.21 23.74
N ALA A 349 1.16 3.50 23.50
CA ALA A 349 1.75 2.61 24.50
C ALA A 349 2.24 3.39 25.74
N ILE A 350 2.83 4.57 25.54
CA ILE A 350 3.34 5.45 26.62
C ILE A 350 2.17 6.10 27.38
N THR A 351 1.24 6.72 26.64
CA THR A 351 0.16 7.52 27.23
C THR A 351 -1.04 6.70 27.71
N GLY A 352 -1.19 5.47 27.23
CA GLY A 352 -2.31 4.57 27.53
C GLY A 352 -3.63 4.94 26.86
N THR A 353 -3.64 5.92 25.94
CA THR A 353 -4.86 6.40 25.27
C THR A 353 -4.57 6.83 23.84
N SER A 354 -5.58 6.85 22.96
CA SER A 354 -5.50 7.42 21.62
C SER A 354 -6.09 8.82 21.50
N ASP A 355 -6.69 9.35 22.58
CA ASP A 355 -7.30 10.68 22.61
C ASP A 355 -6.23 11.76 22.82
N LEU A 356 -6.00 12.60 21.80
CA LEU A 356 -5.01 13.68 21.83
C LEU A 356 -5.21 14.66 22.98
N ARG A 357 -6.45 14.91 23.39
CA ARG A 357 -6.76 15.88 24.45
C ARG A 357 -6.19 15.45 25.81
N LYS A 358 -5.94 14.16 25.97
CA LYS A 358 -5.40 13.54 27.19
C LYS A 358 -3.88 13.38 27.14
N MET A 359 -3.23 13.70 26.02
CA MET A 359 -1.77 13.67 25.86
C MET A 359 -1.15 15.02 26.22
N GLY A 360 0.20 15.11 26.15
CA GLY A 360 0.94 16.36 26.32
C GLY A 360 2.36 16.16 26.86
N GLY A 361 3.30 16.97 26.37
CA GLY A 361 4.66 17.10 26.92
C GLY A 361 5.63 15.94 26.63
N LEU A 362 5.32 15.05 25.68
CA LEU A 362 6.16 13.89 25.36
C LEU A 362 7.58 14.27 24.87
N ILE A 363 7.80 15.48 24.35
CA ILE A 363 9.12 15.89 23.85
C ILE A 363 10.18 15.97 24.96
N LYS A 364 9.78 16.30 26.19
CA LYS A 364 10.72 16.43 27.32
C LYS A 364 11.26 15.08 27.77
N THR A 365 10.43 14.05 27.74
CA THR A 365 10.79 12.68 28.16
C THR A 365 11.32 11.84 27.00
N TYR A 366 10.75 12.01 25.79
CA TYR A 366 11.02 11.19 24.61
C TYR A 366 11.36 12.05 23.37
N PRO A 367 12.48 12.80 23.39
CA PRO A 367 12.85 13.70 22.31
C PRO A 367 13.07 12.97 20.97
N GLY A 368 13.67 11.77 21.00
CA GLY A 368 13.88 10.97 19.79
C GLY A 368 12.57 10.63 19.08
N LEU A 369 11.55 10.20 19.84
CA LEU A 369 10.22 9.92 19.29
C LEU A 369 9.58 11.18 18.69
N ALA A 370 9.68 12.30 19.40
CA ALA A 370 9.11 13.57 18.97
C ALA A 370 9.72 14.05 17.65
N TRP A 371 11.05 14.08 17.54
CA TRP A 371 11.73 14.55 16.32
C TRP A 371 11.55 13.59 15.15
N THR A 372 11.56 12.27 15.37
CA THR A 372 11.24 11.30 14.31
C THR A 372 9.80 11.48 13.82
N PHE A 373 8.83 11.71 14.71
CA PHE A 373 7.46 12.03 14.31
C PHE A 373 7.34 13.36 13.59
N PHE A 374 8.07 14.39 14.03
CA PHE A 374 8.08 15.69 13.38
C PHE A 374 8.56 15.58 11.94
N ILE A 375 9.69 14.90 11.70
CA ILE A 375 10.20 14.67 10.35
C ILE A 375 9.19 13.86 9.51
N ALA A 376 8.56 12.84 10.10
CA ALA A 376 7.51 12.06 9.43
C ALA A 376 6.31 12.94 9.02
N ALA A 377 5.90 13.86 9.89
CA ALA A 377 4.81 14.80 9.66
C ALA A 377 5.13 15.79 8.53
N LEU A 378 6.35 16.35 8.52
CA LEU A 378 6.81 17.23 7.43
C LEU A 378 6.92 16.47 6.10
N ALA A 379 7.38 15.21 6.15
CA ALA A 379 7.50 14.37 4.97
C ALA A 379 6.12 14.06 4.37
N LEU A 380 5.14 13.69 5.20
CA LEU A 380 3.75 13.45 4.77
C LEU A 380 3.10 14.72 4.19
N ALA A 381 3.39 15.88 4.78
CA ALA A 381 2.91 17.17 4.26
C ALA A 381 3.51 17.49 2.88
N GLY A 382 4.71 16.99 2.59
CA GLY A 382 5.42 17.22 1.33
C GLY A 382 6.25 18.50 1.35
N ILE A 383 6.95 18.78 2.46
CA ILE A 383 7.83 19.95 2.58
C ILE A 383 9.21 19.63 1.98
N PRO A 384 9.77 20.45 1.06
CA PRO A 384 11.15 20.28 0.58
C PRO A 384 12.16 20.32 1.73
N PRO A 385 13.19 19.45 1.77
CA PRO A 385 13.65 18.49 0.74
C PRO A 385 13.12 17.05 0.93
N LEU A 386 11.98 16.86 1.60
CA LEU A 386 11.48 15.53 1.97
C LEU A 386 10.73 14.84 0.82
N SER A 387 10.62 13.51 0.91
CA SER A 387 10.13 12.64 -0.17
C SER A 387 8.72 12.92 -0.68
N GLY A 388 7.83 13.44 0.16
CA GLY A 388 6.45 13.71 -0.24
C GLY A 388 6.32 14.88 -1.22
N PHE A 389 7.35 15.72 -1.32
CA PHE A 389 7.33 16.91 -2.18
C PHE A 389 7.39 16.55 -3.67
N VAL A 390 8.34 15.70 -4.06
CA VAL A 390 8.60 15.38 -5.48
C VAL A 390 7.37 14.79 -6.16
N GLY A 391 6.74 13.79 -5.54
CA GLY A 391 5.53 13.15 -6.07
C GLY A 391 4.37 14.15 -6.22
N LYS A 392 4.11 14.96 -5.18
CA LYS A 392 3.04 15.96 -5.23
C LYS A 392 3.28 17.04 -6.27
N LEU A 393 4.52 17.52 -6.39
CA LEU A 393 4.89 18.55 -7.37
C LEU A 393 4.58 18.06 -8.79
N LEU A 394 4.99 16.84 -9.12
CA LEU A 394 4.75 16.25 -10.44
C LEU A 394 3.26 15.99 -10.71
N ILE A 395 2.49 15.57 -9.70
CA ILE A 395 1.02 15.45 -9.81
C ILE A 395 0.38 16.81 -10.10
N VAL A 396 0.82 17.87 -9.41
CA VAL A 396 0.33 19.23 -9.59
C VAL A 396 0.69 19.76 -10.98
N GLN A 397 1.92 19.54 -11.45
CA GLN A 397 2.35 19.89 -12.80
C GLN A 397 1.50 19.17 -13.85
N GLY A 398 1.27 17.86 -13.67
CA GLY A 398 0.40 17.07 -14.53
C GLY A 398 -1.02 17.65 -14.58
N GLY A 399 -1.60 17.94 -13.42
CA GLY A 399 -2.94 18.51 -13.30
C GLY A 399 -3.10 19.89 -13.97
N PHE A 400 -2.09 20.77 -13.86
CA PHE A 400 -2.09 22.06 -14.58
C PHE A 400 -1.93 21.89 -16.09
N SER A 401 -1.05 20.99 -16.54
CA SER A 401 -0.82 20.75 -17.98
C SER A 401 -2.02 20.18 -18.71
N SER A 402 -2.92 19.50 -18.00
CA SER A 402 -4.18 18.97 -18.54
C SER A 402 -5.40 19.82 -18.18
N GLU A 403 -5.20 21.06 -17.75
CA GLU A 403 -6.25 22.04 -17.44
C GLU A 403 -7.24 21.62 -16.32
N TYR A 404 -6.89 20.63 -15.50
CA TYR A 404 -7.68 20.21 -14.33
C TYR A 404 -7.41 21.11 -13.12
N TYR A 405 -7.64 22.42 -13.27
CA TYR A 405 -7.31 23.44 -12.27
C TYR A 405 -7.98 23.20 -10.92
N LEU A 406 -9.26 22.84 -10.91
CA LEU A 406 -10.02 22.61 -9.68
C LEU A 406 -9.49 21.38 -8.92
N GLY A 407 -9.24 20.27 -9.62
CA GLY A 407 -8.67 19.07 -9.01
C GLY A 407 -7.27 19.33 -8.44
N THR A 408 -6.45 20.08 -9.19
CA THR A 408 -5.09 20.47 -8.77
C THR A 408 -5.12 21.37 -7.53
N ALA A 409 -6.01 22.36 -7.47
CA ALA A 409 -6.20 23.21 -6.31
C ALA A 409 -6.60 22.40 -5.06
N ILE A 410 -7.45 21.39 -5.23
CA ILE A 410 -7.86 20.50 -4.13
C ILE A 410 -6.69 19.61 -3.67
N VAL A 411 -5.86 19.10 -4.58
CA VAL A 411 -4.63 18.37 -4.23
C VAL A 411 -3.68 19.25 -3.40
N LEU A 412 -3.49 20.52 -3.80
CA LEU A 412 -2.68 21.47 -3.04
C LEU A 412 -3.28 21.76 -1.66
N ALA A 413 -4.59 22.07 -1.60
CA ALA A 413 -5.30 22.30 -0.35
C ALA A 413 -5.21 21.09 0.59
N SER A 414 -5.27 19.87 0.05
CA SER A 414 -5.12 18.64 0.83
C SER A 414 -3.80 18.60 1.59
N SER A 415 -2.71 19.12 1.03
CA SER A 415 -1.40 19.14 1.68
C SER A 415 -1.39 20.03 2.91
N LEU A 416 -2.04 21.19 2.85
CA LEU A 416 -2.20 22.09 3.99
C LEU A 416 -3.02 21.42 5.10
N PHE A 417 -4.12 20.77 4.76
CA PHE A 417 -4.98 20.11 5.75
C PHE A 417 -4.37 18.84 6.34
N VAL A 418 -3.63 18.07 5.55
CA VAL A 418 -2.79 16.97 6.01
C VAL A 418 -1.79 17.48 7.03
N LEU A 419 -1.02 18.53 6.68
CA LEU A 419 -0.05 19.17 7.58
C LEU A 419 -0.72 19.63 8.87
N PHE A 420 -1.84 20.35 8.76
CA PHE A 420 -2.61 20.78 9.93
C PHE A 420 -3.00 19.59 10.83
N SER A 421 -3.50 18.50 10.24
CA SER A 421 -3.94 17.32 10.99
C SER A 421 -2.81 16.62 11.75
N VAL A 422 -1.61 16.52 11.15
CA VAL A 422 -0.44 15.90 11.81
C VAL A 422 0.27 16.84 12.75
N MET A 423 0.28 18.14 12.47
CA MET A 423 0.76 19.16 13.40
C MET A 423 -0.16 19.27 14.62
N LYS A 424 -1.47 19.04 14.47
CA LYS A 424 -2.38 18.90 15.60
C LYS A 424 -1.96 17.74 16.51
N ILE A 425 -1.51 16.61 15.95
CA ILE A 425 -0.92 15.52 16.74
C ILE A 425 0.36 15.98 17.42
N PHE A 426 1.24 16.67 16.68
CA PHE A 426 2.52 17.11 17.22
C PHE A 426 2.37 18.08 18.41
N ILE A 427 1.57 19.13 18.22
CA ILE A 427 1.38 20.21 19.20
C ILE A 427 0.69 19.68 20.46
N ASN A 428 -0.38 18.89 20.33
CA ASN A 428 -1.15 18.43 21.49
C ASN A 428 -0.55 17.17 22.14
N GLY A 429 0.21 16.37 21.39
CA GLY A 429 0.85 15.16 21.90
C GLY A 429 2.23 15.40 22.49
N PHE A 430 3.10 16.12 21.76
CA PHE A 430 4.52 16.27 22.11
C PHE A 430 4.84 17.58 22.82
N TRP A 431 4.22 18.70 22.43
CA TRP A 431 4.34 19.97 23.16
C TRP A 431 3.42 20.03 24.38
N GLY A 432 3.56 21.10 25.16
CA GLY A 432 2.79 21.36 26.37
C GLY A 432 3.46 20.88 27.66
N ILE A 433 2.68 20.89 28.73
CA ILE A 433 3.13 20.51 30.07
C ILE A 433 3.12 18.98 30.17
N PRO A 434 4.22 18.34 30.63
CA PRO A 434 4.25 16.90 30.87
C PRO A 434 3.12 16.47 31.79
N LYS A 435 2.33 15.51 31.35
CA LYS A 435 1.33 14.84 32.19
C LYS A 435 1.94 13.54 32.70
N THR A 436 1.55 13.11 33.90
CA THR A 436 1.91 11.78 34.41
C THR A 436 1.07 10.73 33.70
N PHE A 437 1.74 9.77 33.05
CA PHE A 437 1.06 8.72 32.30
C PHE A 437 1.15 7.38 33.05
N LYS A 438 0.01 6.69 33.20
CA LYS A 438 -0.04 5.39 33.88
C LYS A 438 0.76 4.27 33.17
N GLY A 439 1.20 4.47 31.93
CA GLY A 439 1.90 3.49 31.09
C GLY A 439 3.41 3.75 30.90
N GLU A 440 3.96 4.80 31.51
CA GLU A 440 5.29 5.32 31.19
C GLU A 440 6.44 4.35 31.55
N GLU A 441 6.29 3.54 32.60
CA GLU A 441 7.39 2.76 33.20
C GLU A 441 7.77 1.46 32.46
N LYS A 442 7.00 1.02 31.44
CA LYS A 442 7.16 -0.35 30.88
C LYS A 442 7.43 -0.42 29.38
N VAL A 443 7.48 0.70 28.66
CA VAL A 443 7.61 0.68 27.19
C VAL A 443 9.09 0.74 26.78
N PRO A 444 9.62 -0.23 26.01
CA PRO A 444 11.01 -0.25 25.58
C PRO A 444 11.23 0.67 24.36
N VAL A 445 11.03 1.98 24.55
CA VAL A 445 11.00 3.01 23.50
C VAL A 445 12.24 2.95 22.60
N ARG A 446 13.45 2.83 23.17
CA ARG A 446 14.70 2.77 22.39
C ARG A 446 14.71 1.64 21.35
N SER A 447 14.15 0.48 21.69
CA SER A 447 14.10 -0.66 20.77
C SER A 447 12.99 -0.53 19.72
N LEU A 448 11.84 0.03 20.11
CA LEU A 448 10.70 0.24 19.22
C LEU A 448 10.97 1.35 18.20
N LEU A 449 11.82 2.33 18.55
CA LEU A 449 12.16 3.46 17.70
C LEU A 449 13.04 3.08 16.49
N ILE A 450 13.73 1.94 16.52
CA ILE A 450 14.63 1.49 15.44
C ILE A 450 13.88 1.38 14.11
N ALA A 451 12.75 0.68 14.10
CA ALA A 451 11.96 0.44 12.88
C ALA A 451 11.44 1.74 12.22
N PRO A 452 10.73 2.65 12.92
CA PRO A 452 10.30 3.90 12.32
C PRO A 452 11.47 4.81 11.95
N VAL A 453 12.59 4.83 12.70
CA VAL A 453 13.77 5.60 12.30
C VAL A 453 14.34 5.10 10.98
N ILE A 454 14.46 3.79 10.77
CA ILE A 454 14.90 3.23 9.48
C ILE A 454 13.99 3.70 8.35
N LEU A 455 12.67 3.62 8.53
CA LEU A 455 11.71 4.06 7.51
C LEU A 455 11.79 5.56 7.24
N ILE A 456 11.99 6.40 8.27
CA ILE A 456 12.14 7.84 8.11
C ILE A 456 13.46 8.20 7.45
N VAL A 457 14.57 7.54 7.80
CA VAL A 457 15.86 7.74 7.11
C VAL A 457 15.74 7.38 5.64
N LEU A 458 15.12 6.24 5.31
CA LEU A 458 14.85 5.86 3.92
C LEU A 458 13.95 6.88 3.21
N SER A 459 12.92 7.39 3.88
CA SER A 459 12.05 8.43 3.34
C SER A 459 12.78 9.76 3.09
N VAL A 460 13.73 10.15 3.94
CA VAL A 460 14.56 11.33 3.72
C VAL A 460 15.51 11.11 2.55
N LEU A 461 16.19 9.96 2.49
CA LEU A 461 17.09 9.59 1.39
C LEU A 461 16.35 9.54 0.05
N TYR A 462 15.11 9.05 0.04
CA TYR A 462 14.26 9.02 -1.15
C TYR A 462 13.90 10.43 -1.66
N GLY A 463 13.75 11.41 -0.76
CA GLY A 463 13.49 12.80 -1.14
C GLY A 463 14.73 13.51 -1.66
N VAL A 464 15.83 13.44 -0.90
CA VAL A 464 17.10 14.09 -1.25
C VAL A 464 17.74 13.45 -2.49
N GLY A 465 17.65 12.12 -2.60
CA GLY A 465 18.18 11.34 -3.72
C GLY A 465 17.18 11.10 -4.84
N SER A 466 16.17 11.96 -5.00
CA SER A 466 15.12 11.77 -6.01
C SER A 466 15.67 11.64 -7.44
N GLU A 467 16.75 12.36 -7.78
CA GLU A 467 17.43 12.23 -9.07
C GLU A 467 17.96 10.80 -9.34
N ALA A 468 18.49 10.12 -8.31
CA ALA A 468 18.97 8.75 -8.44
C ALA A 468 17.82 7.73 -8.60
N ILE A 469 16.63 8.06 -8.10
CA ILE A 469 15.44 7.21 -8.22
C ILE A 469 14.71 7.44 -9.55
N ASN A 470 14.89 8.61 -10.16
CA ASN A 470 14.16 9.00 -11.36
C ASN A 470 14.24 8.03 -12.53
N PRO A 471 15.41 7.43 -12.88
CA PRO A 471 15.48 6.45 -13.96
C PRO A 471 14.56 5.23 -13.76
N PHE A 472 14.41 4.76 -12.51
CA PHE A 472 13.51 3.66 -12.19
C PHE A 472 12.04 4.08 -12.34
N ILE A 473 11.70 5.30 -11.92
CA ILE A 473 10.33 5.82 -12.08
C ILE A 473 10.00 6.05 -13.56
N SER A 474 10.91 6.64 -14.33
CA SER A 474 10.74 6.83 -15.77
C SER A 474 10.51 5.51 -16.50
N GLN A 475 11.29 4.47 -16.20
CA GLN A 475 11.08 3.14 -16.79
C GLN A 475 9.71 2.54 -16.40
N ALA A 476 9.26 2.76 -15.15
CA ALA A 476 7.91 2.34 -14.75
C ALA A 476 6.82 3.11 -15.50
N VAL A 477 6.98 4.42 -15.70
CA VAL A 477 6.04 5.25 -16.46
C VAL A 477 5.98 4.82 -17.92
N GLU A 478 7.12 4.54 -18.56
CA GLU A 478 7.18 4.06 -19.93
C GLU A 478 6.31 2.82 -20.14
N THR A 479 6.40 1.84 -19.22
CA THR A 479 5.58 0.60 -19.28
C THR A 479 4.09 0.84 -19.02
N LEU A 480 3.71 1.87 -18.27
CA LEU A 480 2.30 2.22 -18.04
C LEU A 480 1.70 3.05 -19.17
N SER A 481 2.51 3.90 -19.80
CA SER A 481 2.10 4.75 -20.92
C SER A 481 2.02 3.96 -22.23
N ASN A 482 2.87 2.96 -22.40
CA ASN A 482 2.93 2.11 -23.58
C ASN A 482 2.72 0.62 -23.22
N PRO A 483 1.47 0.11 -23.30
CA PRO A 483 1.17 -1.28 -22.97
C PRO A 483 1.85 -2.29 -23.91
N THR A 484 2.26 -1.88 -25.12
CA THR A 484 2.93 -2.77 -26.09
C THR A 484 4.22 -3.37 -25.54
N ILE A 485 5.00 -2.59 -24.79
CA ILE A 485 6.25 -3.08 -24.15
C ILE A 485 5.95 -4.25 -23.20
N TYR A 486 4.84 -4.17 -22.47
CA TYR A 486 4.40 -5.23 -21.58
C TYR A 486 3.89 -6.45 -22.37
N ILE A 487 3.11 -6.22 -23.44
CA ILE A 487 2.52 -7.28 -24.25
C ILE A 487 3.62 -8.11 -24.94
N GLU A 488 4.57 -7.46 -25.61
CA GLU A 488 5.69 -8.10 -26.29
C GLU A 488 6.57 -8.91 -25.32
N ALA A 489 6.84 -8.37 -24.12
CA ALA A 489 7.64 -9.07 -23.11
C ALA A 489 6.96 -10.36 -22.59
N VAL A 490 5.63 -10.42 -22.58
CA VAL A 490 4.85 -11.56 -22.07
C VAL A 490 4.57 -12.58 -23.17
N LEU A 491 4.11 -12.13 -24.34
CA LEU A 491 3.72 -13.02 -25.44
C LEU A 491 4.92 -13.50 -26.27
N LYS A 492 6.04 -12.75 -26.27
CA LYS A 492 7.27 -13.08 -27.03
C LYS A 492 7.02 -13.32 -28.52
N GLU A 493 6.08 -12.58 -29.09
CA GLU A 493 5.76 -12.57 -30.52
C GLU A 493 6.47 -11.43 -31.25
#